data_AF-A0A375I404-F1
#
_entry.id   AF-A0A375I404-F1
#
_cell.length_a   1.000
_cell.length_b   1.000
_cell.length_c   1.000
_cell.angle_alpha   90.00
_cell.angle_beta   90.00
_cell.angle_gamma   90.00
#
_symmetry.space_group_name_H-M   'P 1'
#
loop_
_entity.id
_entity.type
_entity.pdbx_description
1 polymer ?
#
loop_
_entity_poly.entity_id
_entity_poly.type
_entity_poly.pdbx_seq_one_letter_code
_entity_poly.pdbx_strand_id
1 'polypeptide(L)' 'MQLDPEVTAAAERLRRERHISLGEAVNELARAGLARGAMATKRFQQRTVRVGLKLDATNVADALELLDTDQA' A
#
# COMPACT_ATOMS: atom_id res chain seq x y z
N MET A 1 25.76 -9.95 10.73
CA MET A 1 24.44 -9.44 10.33
C MET A 1 23.77 -10.51 9.48
N GLN A 2 22.59 -10.99 9.87
CA GLN A 2 21.84 -11.99 9.11
C GLN A 2 20.78 -11.26 8.27
N LEU A 3 20.77 -11.52 6.96
CA LEU A 3 19.76 -10.98 6.06
C LEU A 3 18.58 -11.93 6.00
N ASP A 4 17.39 -11.37 5.79
CA ASP A 4 16.21 -12.16 5.47
C ASP A 4 16.45 -13.00 4.19
N PRO A 5 15.90 -14.22 4.08
CA PRO A 5 16.08 -15.07 2.91
C PRO A 5 15.72 -14.36 1.59
N GLU A 6 14.67 -13.53 1.58
CA GLU A 6 14.26 -12.80 0.37
C GLU A 6 15.29 -11.73 -0.03
N VAL A 7 15.82 -11.02 0.95
CA VAL A 7 16.86 -9.99 0.75
C VAL A 7 18.15 -10.65 0.25
N THR A 8 18.50 -11.82 0.79
CA THR A 8 19.67 -12.60 0.36
C THR A 8 19.53 -13.02 -1.11
N ALA A 9 18.37 -13.57 -1.50
CA ALA A 9 18.13 -13.98 -2.88
C ALA A 9 18.19 -12.79 -3.87
N ALA A 10 17.62 -11.65 -3.49
CA ALA A 10 17.66 -10.44 -4.29
C ALA A 10 19.09 -9.87 -4.43
N ALA A 11 19.85 -9.84 -3.33
CA ALA A 11 21.24 -9.38 -3.35
C ALA A 11 22.12 -10.30 -4.19
N GLU A 12 22.00 -11.63 -4.04
CA GLU A 12 22.76 -12.59 -4.84
C GLU A 12 22.46 -12.49 -6.34
N ARG A 13 21.20 -12.25 -6.72
CA ARG A 13 20.84 -11.97 -8.12
C ARG A 13 21.58 -10.74 -8.63
N LEU A 14 21.55 -9.64 -7.87
CA LEU A 14 22.19 -8.39 -8.26
C LEU A 14 23.72 -8.52 -8.35
N ARG A 15 24.34 -9.28 -7.44
CA ARG A 15 25.77 -9.61 -7.49
C ARG A 15 26.14 -10.35 -8.78
N ARG A 16 25.32 -11.29 -9.23
CA ARG A 16 25.56 -12.03 -10.49
C ARG A 16 25.38 -11.16 -11.72
N GLU A 17 24.34 -10.32 -11.74
CA GLU A 17 24.03 -9.46 -12.88
C GLU A 17 25.01 -8.31 -13.05
N ARG A 18 25.52 -7.76 -11.93
CA ARG A 18 26.33 -6.52 -11.94
C ARG A 18 27.78 -6.73 -11.49
N HIS A 19 28.15 -7.94 -11.10
CA HIS A 19 29.49 -8.29 -10.62
C HIS A 19 29.99 -7.41 -9.45
N ILE A 20 29.08 -7.08 -8.52
CA ILE A 20 29.37 -6.23 -7.36
C ILE A 20 29.47 -7.04 -6.05
N SER A 21 30.04 -6.44 -5.02
CA SER A 21 30.10 -7.03 -3.67
C SER A 21 28.71 -7.12 -3.02
N LEU A 22 28.59 -7.93 -1.97
CA LEU A 22 27.33 -8.05 -1.22
C LEU A 22 26.92 -6.71 -0.59
N GLY A 23 27.87 -5.96 -0.02
CA GLY A 23 27.58 -4.65 0.57
C GLY A 23 27.08 -3.64 -0.45
N GLU A 24 27.66 -3.64 -1.65
CA GLU A 24 27.20 -2.80 -2.76
C GLU A 24 25.80 -3.19 -3.24
N ALA A 25 25.53 -4.48 -3.34
CA ALA A 25 24.20 -4.99 -3.72
C ALA A 25 23.12 -4.58 -2.70
N VAL A 26 23.40 -4.73 -1.40
CA VAL A 26 22.48 -4.29 -0.34
C VAL A 26 22.26 -2.79 -0.38
N ASN A 27 23.33 -2.00 -0.59
CA ASN A 27 23.23 -0.54 -0.71
C ASN A 27 22.40 -0.11 -1.92
N GLU A 28 22.50 -0.80 -3.07
CA GLU A 28 21.63 -0.54 -4.22
C GLU A 28 20.17 -0.87 -3.92
N LEU A 29 19.88 -2.02 -3.30
CA LEU A 29 18.52 -2.39 -2.91
C LEU A 29 17.91 -1.36 -1.96
N ALA A 30 18.68 -0.90 -0.97
CA ALA A 30 18.26 0.14 -0.04
C ALA A 30 17.97 1.47 -0.76
N ARG A 31 18.87 1.93 -1.63
CA ARG A 31 18.67 3.16 -2.42
C ARG A 31 17.44 3.07 -3.33
N ALA A 32 17.21 1.93 -3.98
CA ALA A 32 16.04 1.71 -4.82
C ALA A 32 14.73 1.77 -4.01
N GLY A 33 14.72 1.21 -2.81
CA GLY A 33 13.58 1.31 -1.87
C GLY A 33 13.32 2.73 -1.41
N LEU A 34 14.37 3.47 -1.02
CA LEU A 34 14.26 4.87 -0.60
C LEU A 34 13.77 5.78 -1.73
N ALA A 35 14.27 5.58 -2.95
CA ALA A 35 13.83 6.33 -4.13
C ALA A 35 12.35 6.07 -4.46
N ARG A 36 11.86 4.83 -4.26
CA ARG A 36 10.44 4.49 -4.44
C ARG A 36 9.54 5.23 -3.45
N GLY A 37 9.98 5.39 -2.20
CA GLY A 37 9.25 6.17 -1.19
C GLY A 37 9.28 7.68 -1.46
N ALA A 38 10.31 8.17 -2.13
CA ALA A 38 10.43 9.56 -2.55
C ALA A 38 9.63 9.91 -3.81
N MET A 39 9.22 8.91 -4.61
CA MET A 39 8.25 9.15 -5.68
C MET A 39 6.96 9.63 -5.04
N ALA A 40 6.52 10.84 -5.42
CA ALA A 40 5.26 11.41 -4.96
C ALA A 40 4.16 10.36 -5.14
N THR A 41 3.73 9.75 -4.03
CA THR A 41 2.63 8.79 -4.06
C THR A 41 1.47 9.54 -4.69
N LYS A 42 0.87 8.95 -5.74
CA LYS A 42 -0.27 9.59 -6.41
C LYS A 42 -1.28 9.89 -5.31
N ARG A 43 -1.55 11.19 -5.07
CA ARG A 43 -2.47 11.60 -4.00
C ARG A 43 -3.74 10.80 -4.17
N PHE A 44 -4.21 10.19 -3.08
CA PHE A 44 -5.48 9.49 -3.10
C PHE A 44 -6.56 10.42 -3.67
N GLN A 45 -7.28 9.96 -4.68
CA GLN A 45 -8.42 10.66 -5.26
C GLN A 45 -9.63 9.78 -5.01
N GLN A 46 -10.51 10.22 -4.12
CA GLN A 46 -11.76 9.51 -3.85
C GLN A 46 -12.61 9.53 -5.12
N ARG A 47 -12.94 8.35 -5.65
CA ARG A 47 -13.90 8.21 -6.74
C ARG A 47 -15.28 8.07 -6.12
N THR A 48 -16.02 9.17 -6.04
CA THR A 48 -17.41 9.14 -5.59
C THR A 48 -18.36 8.95 -6.78
N VAL A 49 -19.44 8.23 -6.54
CA VAL A 49 -20.58 8.11 -7.46
C VAL A 49 -21.83 8.54 -6.72
N ARG A 50 -22.80 9.12 -7.42
CA ARG A 50 -24.10 9.43 -6.81
C ARG A 50 -24.87 8.12 -6.65
N VAL A 51 -25.02 7.69 -5.41
CA VAL A 51 -25.75 6.46 -5.06
C VAL A 51 -27.25 6.69 -4.88
N GLY A 52 -27.74 7.92 -5.06
CA GLY A 52 -29.16 8.29 -4.90
C GLY A 52 -29.66 8.32 -3.45
N LEU A 53 -28.92 7.72 -2.51
CA LEU A 53 -29.25 7.65 -1.10
C LEU A 53 -28.46 8.70 -0.30
N LYS A 54 -29.16 9.54 0.47
CA LYS A 54 -28.55 10.47 1.43
C LYS A 54 -29.22 10.24 2.78
N LEU A 55 -28.51 9.58 3.68
CA LEU A 55 -28.98 9.28 5.04
C LEU A 55 -28.41 10.32 6.01
N ASP A 56 -29.26 10.89 6.85
CA ASP A 56 -28.79 11.70 7.98
C ASP A 56 -28.26 10.77 9.07
N ALA A 57 -26.96 10.83 9.32
CA ALA A 57 -26.28 9.98 10.31
C ALA A 57 -26.09 10.68 11.67
N THR A 58 -26.74 11.83 11.89
CA THR A 58 -26.67 12.53 13.18
C THR A 58 -27.30 11.71 14.31
N ASN A 59 -28.35 10.94 14.00
CA ASN A 59 -28.90 9.90 14.87
C ASN A 59 -28.77 8.53 14.19
N VAL A 60 -27.80 7.73 14.65
CA VAL A 60 -27.49 6.41 14.07
C VAL A 60 -28.60 5.39 14.34
N ALA A 61 -29.35 5.52 15.44
CA ALA A 61 -30.41 4.56 15.78
C ALA A 61 -31.56 4.62 14.76
N ASP A 62 -32.11 5.82 14.52
CA ASP A 62 -33.20 6.05 13.57
C ASP A 62 -32.77 5.70 12.13
N ALA A 63 -31.50 5.95 11.80
CA ALA A 63 -30.92 5.64 10.50
C ALA A 63 -30.83 4.12 10.22
N LEU A 64 -30.57 3.32 11.26
CA LEU A 64 -30.52 1.85 11.16
C LEU A 64 -31.92 1.23 11.09
N GLU A 65 -32.90 1.77 11.83
CA GLU A 65 -34.29 1.28 11.81
C GLU A 65 -34.96 1.46 10.43
N LEU A 66 -34.60 2.52 9.70
CA LEU A 66 -35.03 2.71 8.31
C LEU A 66 -34.51 1.61 7.36
N LEU A 67 -33.29 1.11 7.59
CA LEU A 67 -32.71 0.03 6.77
C LEU A 67 -33.38 -1.33 7.04
N ASP A 68 -33.75 -1.59 8.29
CA ASP A 68 -34.46 -2.81 8.66
C ASP A 68 -35.87 -2.87 8.06
N THR A 69 -36.50 -1.70 7.85
CA THR A 69 -37.85 -1.59 7.27
C THR A 69 -37.88 -1.86 5.75
N ASP A 70 -36.78 -1.57 5.02
CA ASP A 70 -36.68 -1.80 3.56
C ASP A 70 -36.42 -3.28 3.19
N GLN A 71 -36.14 -4.13 4.19
CA GLN A 71 -35.86 -5.57 4.02
C GLN A 71 -37.06 -6.48 4.34
N ALA A 72 -38.26 -5.93 4.54
CA ALA A 72 -39.51 -6.64 4.86
C ALA A 72 -40.51 -6.63 3.70
#